data_AF-A0A534VPX8-F1
#
_entry.id   AF-A0A534VPX8-F1
#
_cell.length_a   1.000
_cell.length_b   1.000
_cell.length_c   1.000
_cell.angle_alpha   90.00
_cell.angle_beta   90.00
_cell.angle_gamma   90.00
#
_symmetry.space_group_name_H-M   'P 1'
#
loop_
_entity.id
_entity.type
_entity.pdbx_description
1 polymer ?
#
loop_
_entity_poly.entity_id
_entity_poly.type
_entity_poly.pdbx_seq_one_letter_code
_entity_poly.pdbx_strand_id
1 'polypeptide(L)'
;MALAEELREAVGSLTVFGRSDARARPQTLAAALAFYPAVGLLLGLVASGVAWAVDQDYPAFAGAAGVFVLAALSGARVSRALAAGGALGLSTAALTFAAKLWSVTGLPAPARTAALLLAPMLGRWAIVVQCYGGVAAAASGPAALAGRARFREFGIASVTAFTVTLAVADAAGLLVLVAAALTTVAL
;
A
#
# COMPACT_ATOMS: atom_id res chain seq x y z
N MET A 1 21.66 -12.05 -7.19
CA MET A 1 21.32 -10.93 -8.10
C MET A 1 19.82 -10.79 -8.30
N ALA A 2 19.07 -11.87 -8.55
CA ALA A 2 17.60 -11.84 -8.71
C ALA A 2 16.81 -11.14 -7.57
N LEU A 3 17.09 -11.44 -6.28
CA LEU A 3 16.35 -10.82 -5.16
C LEU A 3 16.52 -9.29 -5.08
N ALA A 4 17.72 -8.78 -5.38
CA ALA A 4 17.98 -7.35 -5.34
C ALA A 4 17.26 -6.61 -6.49
N GLU A 5 17.09 -7.27 -7.63
CA GLU A 5 16.30 -6.77 -8.76
C GLU A 5 14.80 -6.79 -8.43
N GLU A 6 14.29 -7.89 -7.89
CA GLU A 6 12.89 -8.00 -7.43
C GLU A 6 12.52 -6.94 -6.39
N LEU A 7 13.39 -6.73 -5.38
CA LEU A 7 13.20 -5.68 -4.37
C LEU A 7 13.27 -4.28 -4.99
N ARG A 8 14.23 -4.03 -5.90
CA ARG A 8 14.36 -2.74 -6.59
C ARG A 8 13.13 -2.43 -7.42
N GLU A 9 12.58 -3.42 -8.12
CA GLU A 9 11.33 -3.26 -8.88
C GLU A 9 10.14 -2.99 -7.96
N ALA A 10 10.05 -3.68 -6.82
CA ALA A 10 8.98 -3.42 -5.84
C ALA A 10 9.05 -2.00 -5.26
N VAL A 11 10.24 -1.55 -4.83
CA VAL A 11 10.44 -0.17 -4.39
C VAL A 11 10.16 0.80 -5.54
N GLY A 12 10.59 0.43 -6.75
CA GLY A 12 10.51 1.27 -7.93
C GLY A 12 9.08 1.53 -8.40
N SER A 13 8.24 0.49 -8.35
CA SER A 13 6.83 0.57 -8.74
C SER A 13 5.97 1.29 -7.68
N LEU A 14 6.33 1.17 -6.40
CA LEU A 14 5.49 1.62 -5.28
C LEU A 14 5.87 2.97 -4.66
N THR A 15 7.09 3.47 -4.88
CA THR A 15 7.61 4.68 -4.22
C THR A 15 8.03 5.77 -5.20
N VAL A 16 8.16 7.01 -4.76
CA VAL A 16 8.61 8.14 -5.59
C VAL A 16 10.04 7.97 -6.11
N PHE A 17 10.87 7.18 -5.42
CA PHE A 17 12.29 6.98 -5.72
C PHE A 17 12.55 6.09 -6.95
N GLY A 18 11.51 5.43 -7.44
CA GLY A 18 11.60 4.48 -8.53
C GLY A 18 11.46 5.01 -9.93
N ARG A 19 12.48 4.81 -10.76
CA ARG A 19 12.28 4.67 -12.22
C ARG A 19 11.97 3.20 -12.47
N SER A 20 10.69 2.85 -12.70
CA SER A 20 10.34 1.51 -13.16
C SER A 20 11.02 1.28 -14.51
N ASP A 21 11.81 0.21 -14.62
CA ASP A 21 12.54 -0.06 -15.84
C ASP A 21 11.52 -0.55 -16.88
N ALA A 22 11.27 0.24 -17.93
CA ALA A 22 10.27 -0.10 -18.96
C ALA A 22 10.61 -1.41 -19.70
N ARG A 23 11.82 -1.95 -19.49
CA ARG A 23 12.32 -3.22 -20.02
C ARG A 23 12.25 -4.39 -19.03
N ALA A 24 11.77 -4.19 -17.81
CA ALA A 24 11.68 -5.25 -16.82
C ALA A 24 10.83 -6.41 -17.36
N ARG A 25 11.37 -7.64 -17.27
CA ARG A 25 10.67 -8.83 -17.77
C ARG A 25 9.41 -9.05 -16.92
N PRO A 26 8.28 -9.48 -17.52
CA PRO A 26 7.03 -9.72 -16.78
C PRO A 26 7.18 -10.69 -15.59
N GLN A 27 8.12 -11.63 -15.69
CA GLN A 27 8.43 -12.58 -14.61
C GLN A 27 9.08 -11.91 -13.40
N THR A 28 10.00 -10.97 -13.61
CA THR A 28 10.65 -10.19 -12.54
C THR A 28 9.64 -9.29 -11.84
N LEU A 29 8.74 -8.67 -12.61
CA LEU A 29 7.65 -7.86 -12.07
C LEU A 29 6.66 -8.69 -11.25
N ALA A 30 6.34 -9.90 -11.70
CA ALA A 30 5.51 -10.83 -10.93
C ALA A 30 6.20 -11.26 -9.64
N ALA A 31 7.50 -11.61 -9.68
CA ALA A 31 8.26 -12.01 -8.49
C ALA A 31 8.39 -10.87 -7.46
N ALA A 32 8.51 -9.62 -7.92
CA ALA A 32 8.54 -8.43 -7.07
C ALA A 32 7.30 -8.27 -6.19
N LEU A 33 6.15 -8.83 -6.58
CA LEU A 33 4.91 -8.80 -5.81
C LEU A 33 5.06 -9.41 -4.41
N ALA A 34 5.97 -10.37 -4.22
CA ALA A 34 6.25 -10.93 -2.89
C ALA A 34 6.71 -9.87 -1.88
N PHE A 35 7.37 -8.80 -2.35
CA PHE A 35 7.92 -7.73 -1.51
C PHE A 35 6.98 -6.54 -1.32
N TYR A 36 5.83 -6.52 -1.99
CA TYR A 36 4.89 -5.39 -1.97
C TYR A 36 4.39 -5.06 -0.55
N PRO A 37 3.97 -6.04 0.28
CA PRO A 37 3.59 -5.77 1.66
C PRO A 37 4.75 -5.20 2.47
N ALA A 38 5.96 -5.74 2.34
CA ALA A 38 7.14 -5.27 3.07
C ALA A 38 7.48 -3.82 2.72
N VAL A 39 7.43 -3.44 1.44
CA VAL A 39 7.61 -2.03 1.01
C VAL A 39 6.50 -1.16 1.60
N GLY A 40 5.25 -1.61 1.56
CA GLY A 40 4.13 -0.89 2.17
C GLY A 40 4.30 -0.70 3.68
N LEU A 41 4.81 -1.71 4.39
CA LEU A 41 5.12 -1.66 5.81
C LEU A 41 6.23 -0.65 6.11
N LEU A 42 7.31 -0.64 5.32
CA LEU A 42 8.39 0.34 5.47
C LEU A 42 7.88 1.77 5.29
N LEU A 43 7.03 2.01 4.28
CA LEU A 43 6.37 3.31 4.10
C LEU A 43 5.52 3.68 5.32
N GLY A 44 4.77 2.72 5.85
CA GLY A 44 3.97 2.89 7.06
C GLY A 44 4.81 3.22 8.28
N LEU A 45 5.95 2.56 8.48
CA LEU A 45 6.89 2.84 9.57
C LEU A 45 7.41 4.27 9.51
N VAL A 46 7.80 4.75 8.33
CA VAL A 46 8.25 6.16 8.18
C VAL A 46 7.12 7.12 8.50
N ALA A 47 5.92 6.88 7.96
CA ALA A 47 4.76 7.74 8.22
C ALA A 47 4.34 7.77 9.68
N SER A 48 4.31 6.61 10.34
CA SER A 48 4.02 6.48 11.77
C SER A 48 5.10 7.13 12.63
N GLY A 49 6.38 7.02 12.26
CA GLY A 49 7.48 7.70 12.95
C GLY A 49 7.36 9.23 12.88
N VAL A 50 7.02 9.78 11.71
CA VAL A 50 6.78 11.22 11.56
C VAL A 50 5.53 11.65 12.32
N ALA A 51 4.43 10.90 12.23
CA ALA A 51 3.21 11.21 12.98
C ALA A 51 3.47 11.21 14.49
N TRP A 52 4.23 10.24 15.00
CA TRP A 52 4.63 10.18 16.41
C TRP A 52 5.49 11.37 16.82
N ALA A 53 6.45 11.79 15.99
CA ALA A 53 7.27 12.97 16.28
C ALA A 53 6.41 14.25 16.33
N VAL A 54 5.48 14.43 15.40
CA VAL A 54 4.56 15.57 15.36
C VAL A 54 3.58 15.54 16.54
N ASP A 55 3.20 14.36 17.03
CA ASP A 55 2.26 14.21 18.15
C ASP A 55 2.80 14.79 19.47
N GLN A 56 4.13 14.91 19.61
CA GLN A 56 4.75 15.46 20.82
C GLN A 56 4.47 16.96 21.00
N ASP A 57 4.51 17.72 19.91
CA ASP A 57 4.35 19.18 19.94
C ASP A 57 2.99 19.64 19.37
N TYR A 58 2.43 18.87 18.44
CA TYR A 58 1.29 19.26 17.60
C TYR A 58 0.31 18.09 17.35
N PRO A 59 -0.36 17.56 18.40
CA PRO A 59 -1.17 16.34 18.30
C PRO A 59 -2.34 16.41 17.31
N ALA A 60 -2.88 17.60 17.08
CA ALA A 60 -3.93 17.84 16.09
C ALA A 60 -3.47 17.58 14.65
N PHE A 61 -2.16 17.68 14.38
CA PHE A 61 -1.59 17.57 13.03
C PHE A 61 -0.88 16.23 12.78
N ALA A 62 -0.65 15.42 13.81
CA ALA A 62 0.07 14.15 13.71
C ALA A 62 -0.51 13.21 12.62
N GLY A 63 -1.85 13.08 12.59
CA GLY A 63 -2.54 12.27 11.58
C GLY A 63 -2.37 12.80 10.16
N ALA A 64 -2.51 14.11 9.98
CA ALA A 64 -2.31 14.76 8.70
C ALA A 64 -0.87 14.56 8.20
N ALA A 65 0.13 14.78 9.08
CA ALA A 65 1.53 14.60 8.75
C ALA A 65 1.83 13.19 8.24
N GLY A 66 1.34 12.15 8.92
CA GLY A 66 1.49 10.76 8.46
C GLY A 66 0.89 10.50 7.07
N VAL A 67 -0.33 11.02 6.81
CA VAL A 67 -0.97 10.88 5.50
C VAL A 67 -0.20 11.62 4.40
N PHE A 68 0.32 12.82 4.68
CA PHE A 68 1.17 13.56 3.75
C PHE A 68 2.48 12.84 3.45
N VAL A 69 3.13 12.26 4.46
CA VAL A 69 4.34 11.45 4.27
C VAL A 69 4.05 10.25 3.37
N LEU A 70 2.95 9.53 3.60
CA LEU A 70 2.56 8.42 2.73
C LEU A 70 2.29 8.89 1.29
N ALA A 71 1.62 10.02 1.11
CA ALA A 71 1.37 10.60 -0.20
C ALA A 71 2.68 10.98 -0.91
N ALA A 72 3.61 11.62 -0.21
CA ALA A 72 4.90 12.02 -0.74
C ALA A 72 5.77 10.80 -1.11
N LEU A 73 5.91 9.83 -0.20
CA LEU A 73 6.77 8.66 -0.41
C LEU A 73 6.21 7.71 -1.48
N SER A 74 4.88 7.61 -1.61
CA SER A 74 4.26 6.86 -2.72
C SER A 74 4.24 7.65 -4.04
N GLY A 75 4.71 8.91 -4.02
CA GLY A 75 4.68 9.82 -5.16
C GLY A 75 3.27 10.17 -5.64
N ALA A 76 2.25 9.98 -4.80
CA ALA A 76 0.83 10.17 -5.11
C ALA A 76 0.42 9.56 -6.48
N ARG A 77 1.05 8.45 -6.89
CA ARG A 77 0.94 7.91 -8.26
C ARG A 77 -0.50 7.57 -8.62
N VAL A 78 -1.23 6.93 -7.71
CA VAL A 78 -2.65 6.57 -7.90
C VAL A 78 -3.52 7.82 -8.01
N SER A 79 -3.34 8.79 -7.11
CA SER A 79 -4.10 10.06 -7.15
C SER A 79 -3.82 10.85 -8.43
N ARG A 80 -2.57 10.87 -8.90
CA ARG A 80 -2.19 11.50 -10.18
C ARG A 80 -2.78 10.76 -11.39
N ALA A 81 -2.77 9.43 -11.38
CA ALA A 81 -3.37 8.62 -12.44
C ALA A 81 -4.88 8.84 -12.53
N LEU A 82 -5.56 8.88 -11.37
CA LEU A 82 -6.97 9.24 -11.29
C LEU A 82 -7.19 10.66 -11.82
N ALA A 83 -6.45 11.66 -11.33
CA ALA A 83 -6.58 13.04 -11.78
C ALA A 83 -6.33 13.24 -13.29
N ALA A 84 -5.45 12.44 -13.89
CA ALA A 84 -5.20 12.45 -15.33
C ALA A 84 -6.41 11.94 -16.16
N GLY A 85 -7.34 11.20 -15.55
CA GLY A 85 -8.60 10.75 -16.16
C GLY A 85 -9.68 11.85 -16.29
N GLY A 86 -9.34 13.12 -15.98
CA GLY A 86 -10.25 14.25 -16.09
C GLY A 86 -10.95 14.61 -14.77
N ALA A 87 -11.98 15.45 -14.85
CA ALA A 87 -12.63 16.04 -13.68
C ALA A 87 -13.18 15.01 -12.67
N LEU A 88 -13.79 13.92 -13.15
CA LEU A 88 -14.27 12.84 -12.30
C LEU A 88 -13.13 12.17 -11.53
N GLY A 89 -12.02 11.88 -12.21
CA GLY A 89 -10.87 11.26 -11.57
C GLY A 89 -10.15 12.17 -10.59
N LEU A 90 -10.10 13.49 -10.85
CA LEU A 90 -9.63 14.48 -9.88
C LEU A 90 -10.53 14.47 -8.63
N SER A 91 -11.85 14.45 -8.81
CA SER A 91 -12.82 14.37 -7.71
C SER A 91 -12.65 13.08 -6.89
N THR A 92 -12.47 11.93 -7.54
CA THR A 92 -12.20 10.66 -6.85
C THR A 92 -10.88 10.71 -6.08
N ALA A 93 -9.82 11.27 -6.66
CA ALA A 93 -8.54 11.43 -5.98
C ALA A 93 -8.66 12.35 -4.75
N ALA A 94 -9.38 13.47 -4.89
CA ALA A 94 -9.61 14.42 -3.81
C ALA A 94 -10.45 13.80 -2.68
N LEU A 95 -11.56 13.13 -3.02
CA LEU A 95 -12.43 12.47 -2.04
C LEU A 95 -11.71 11.35 -1.30
N THR A 96 -10.94 10.52 -2.00
CA THR A 96 -10.16 9.44 -1.34
C THR A 96 -9.09 10.00 -0.42
N PHE A 97 -8.44 11.12 -0.78
CA PHE A 97 -7.48 11.79 0.09
C PHE A 97 -8.15 12.42 1.31
N ALA A 98 -9.26 13.13 1.11
CA ALA A 98 -10.05 13.75 2.18
C ALA A 98 -10.59 12.70 3.16
N ALA A 99 -11.11 11.57 2.65
CA ALA A 99 -11.58 10.46 3.47
C ALA A 99 -10.45 9.90 4.35
N LYS A 100 -9.24 9.70 3.80
CA LYS A 100 -8.07 9.28 4.58
C LYS A 100 -7.73 10.25 5.69
N LEU A 101 -7.72 11.54 5.37
CA LEU A 101 -7.41 12.59 6.34
C LEU A 101 -8.44 12.56 7.48
N TRP A 102 -9.72 12.57 7.14
CA TRP A 102 -10.83 12.52 8.09
C TRP A 102 -10.76 11.29 9.01
N SER A 103 -10.54 10.10 8.43
CA SER A 103 -10.44 8.87 9.19
C SER A 103 -9.27 8.89 10.18
N VAL A 104 -8.09 9.35 9.75
CA VAL A 104 -6.88 9.32 10.59
C VAL A 104 -6.91 10.39 11.69
N THR A 105 -7.53 11.55 11.45
CA THR A 105 -7.65 12.62 12.46
C THR A 105 -8.63 12.28 13.59
N GLY A 106 -9.59 11.39 13.34
CA GLY A 106 -10.53 10.93 14.37
C GLY A 106 -10.02 9.81 15.27
N LEU A 107 -8.84 9.25 14.99
CA LEU A 107 -8.31 8.10 15.73
C LEU A 107 -7.49 8.53 16.95
N PRO A 108 -7.58 7.79 18.07
CA PRO A 108 -6.65 7.94 19.18
C PRO A 108 -5.23 7.54 18.74
N ALA A 109 -4.21 8.13 19.36
CA ALA A 109 -2.80 7.96 19.00
C ALA A 109 -2.35 6.50 18.72
N PRO A 110 -2.64 5.49 19.57
CA PRO A 110 -2.21 4.12 19.29
C PRO A 110 -2.89 3.52 18.05
N ALA A 111 -4.20 3.76 17.87
CA ALA A 111 -4.95 3.28 16.71
C ALA A 111 -4.50 3.98 15.42
N ARG A 112 -4.16 5.27 15.51
CA ARG A 112 -3.60 6.05 14.42
C ARG A 112 -2.26 5.50 13.95
N THR A 113 -1.36 5.17 14.88
CA THR A 113 -0.07 4.54 14.56
C THR A 113 -0.24 3.19 13.87
N ALA A 114 -1.15 2.35 14.38
CA ALA A 114 -1.48 1.07 13.75
C ALA A 114 -2.07 1.26 12.35
N ALA A 115 -2.99 2.22 12.17
CA ALA A 115 -3.61 2.51 10.89
C ALA A 115 -2.59 3.02 9.85
N LEU A 116 -1.71 3.96 10.24
CA LEU A 116 -0.66 4.48 9.36
C LEU A 116 0.38 3.42 8.97
N LEU A 117 0.59 2.41 9.82
CA LEU A 117 1.50 1.30 9.58
C LEU A 117 0.86 0.21 8.70
N LEU A 118 -0.35 -0.24 9.04
CA LEU A 118 -1.01 -1.36 8.39
C LEU A 118 -1.70 -0.99 7.08
N ALA A 119 -2.31 0.19 6.98
CA ALA A 119 -3.02 0.60 5.77
C ALA A 119 -2.15 0.57 4.51
N PRO A 120 -0.90 1.11 4.50
CA PRO A 120 -0.07 1.01 3.32
C PRO A 120 0.34 -0.42 3.03
N MET A 121 0.70 -1.24 4.03
CA MET A 121 1.03 -2.66 3.85
C MET A 121 -0.14 -3.43 3.22
N LEU A 122 -1.32 -3.36 3.82
CA LEU A 122 -2.51 -4.09 3.40
C LEU A 122 -2.99 -3.65 2.02
N GLY A 123 -2.89 -2.35 1.69
CA GLY A 123 -3.19 -1.87 0.34
C GLY A 123 -2.26 -2.45 -0.73
N ARG A 124 -0.99 -2.73 -0.39
CA ARG A 124 -0.04 -3.38 -1.32
C ARG A 124 -0.21 -4.89 -1.35
N TRP A 125 -0.59 -5.51 -0.24
CA TRP A 125 -1.02 -6.91 -0.20
C TRP A 125 -2.24 -7.14 -1.09
N ALA A 126 -3.26 -6.27 -1.04
CA ALA A 126 -4.45 -6.36 -1.88
C ALA A 126 -4.10 -6.39 -3.39
N ILE A 127 -3.09 -5.63 -3.82
CA ILE A 127 -2.58 -5.69 -5.21
C ILE A 127 -2.09 -7.10 -5.54
N VAL A 128 -1.37 -7.77 -4.63
CA VAL A 128 -0.88 -9.13 -4.84
C VAL A 128 -2.03 -10.12 -4.96
N VAL A 129 -3.06 -9.99 -4.12
CA VAL A 129 -4.27 -10.82 -4.19
C VAL A 129 -4.94 -10.68 -5.56
N GLN A 130 -5.15 -9.46 -6.04
CA GLN A 130 -5.71 -9.22 -7.37
C GLN A 130 -4.78 -9.73 -8.49
N CYS A 131 -3.46 -9.65 -8.29
CA CYS A 131 -2.49 -10.18 -9.26
C CYS A 131 -2.47 -11.71 -9.32
N TYR A 132 -2.88 -12.38 -8.24
CA TYR A 132 -2.94 -13.84 -8.13
C TYR A 132 -4.27 -14.40 -8.66
N GLY A 133 -5.40 -13.81 -8.26
CA GLY A 133 -6.74 -14.31 -8.60
C GLY A 133 -7.45 -13.60 -9.76
N GLY A 134 -6.95 -12.44 -10.19
CA GLY A 134 -7.64 -11.60 -11.18
C GLY A 134 -7.35 -11.98 -12.63
N VAL A 135 -8.17 -11.43 -13.53
CA VAL A 135 -7.97 -11.51 -14.99
C VAL A 135 -7.34 -10.21 -15.48
N ALA A 136 -6.36 -10.30 -16.38
CA ALA A 136 -5.70 -9.13 -16.96
C ALA A 136 -6.71 -8.20 -17.65
N ALA A 137 -6.89 -7.00 -17.10
CA ALA A 137 -7.86 -6.02 -17.56
C ALA A 137 -7.23 -4.76 -18.17
N ALA A 138 -5.90 -4.59 -18.09
CA ALA A 138 -5.21 -3.38 -18.55
C ALA A 138 -3.90 -3.67 -19.28
N ALA A 139 -3.51 -2.75 -20.18
CA ALA A 139 -2.28 -2.84 -20.96
C ALA A 139 -1.01 -2.48 -20.16
N SER A 140 -1.13 -1.82 -19.00
CA SER A 140 0.02 -1.41 -18.18
C SER A 140 -0.32 -1.32 -16.68
N GLY A 141 0.72 -1.21 -15.84
CA GLY A 141 0.59 -1.08 -14.39
C GLY A 141 0.30 -2.42 -13.68
N PRO A 142 -0.02 -2.40 -12.37
CA PRO A 142 -0.28 -3.62 -11.60
C PRO A 142 -1.44 -4.45 -12.14
N ALA A 143 -2.44 -3.83 -12.77
CA ALA A 143 -3.55 -4.54 -13.42
C ALA A 143 -3.10 -5.39 -14.63
N ALA A 144 -1.96 -5.06 -15.26
CA ALA A 144 -1.36 -5.89 -16.31
C ALA A 144 -0.68 -7.16 -15.73
N LEU A 145 -0.48 -7.23 -14.42
CA LEU A 145 0.07 -8.41 -13.73
C LEU A 145 -1.03 -9.33 -13.19
N ALA A 146 -2.32 -9.01 -13.41
CA ALA A 146 -3.42 -9.89 -13.02
C ALA A 146 -3.32 -11.26 -13.70
N GLY A 147 -3.44 -12.31 -12.89
CA GLY A 147 -3.25 -13.70 -13.26
C GLY A 147 -1.79 -14.12 -13.46
N ARG A 148 -0.81 -13.26 -13.13
CA ARG A 148 0.63 -13.55 -13.31
C ARG A 148 1.37 -13.84 -12.02
N ALA A 149 0.80 -13.50 -10.86
CA ALA A 149 1.40 -13.90 -9.58
C ALA A 149 1.25 -15.42 -9.39
N ARG A 150 2.26 -16.08 -8.85
CA ARG A 150 2.21 -17.52 -8.53
C ARG A 150 1.89 -17.68 -7.05
N PHE A 151 1.64 -18.93 -6.67
CA PHE A 151 1.35 -19.31 -5.29
C PHE A 151 2.44 -18.86 -4.30
N ARG A 152 3.71 -18.89 -4.74
CA ARG A 152 4.85 -18.41 -3.94
C ARG A 152 4.70 -16.94 -3.55
N GLU A 153 4.44 -16.05 -4.51
CA GLU A 153 4.38 -14.61 -4.24
C GLU A 153 3.16 -14.26 -3.40
N PHE A 154 2.01 -14.87 -3.70
CA PHE A 154 0.81 -14.75 -2.88
C PHE A 154 1.03 -15.27 -1.45
N GLY A 155 1.66 -16.42 -1.29
CA GLY A 155 1.93 -17.05 0.01
C GLY A 155 2.84 -16.19 0.87
N ILE A 156 3.98 -15.73 0.34
CA ILE A 156 4.92 -14.86 1.07
C ILE A 156 4.23 -13.54 1.47
N ALA A 157 3.53 -12.91 0.52
CA ALA A 157 2.82 -11.66 0.77
C ALA A 157 1.75 -11.82 1.87
N SER A 158 0.98 -12.91 1.82
CA SER A 158 -0.08 -13.19 2.79
C SER A 158 0.47 -13.53 4.16
N VAL A 159 1.46 -14.41 4.27
CA VAL A 159 2.11 -14.70 5.55
C VAL A 159 2.66 -13.42 6.18
N THR A 160 3.34 -12.58 5.40
CA THR A 160 3.85 -11.29 5.88
C THR A 160 2.72 -10.39 6.39
N ALA A 161 1.65 -10.21 5.62
CA ALA A 161 0.52 -9.38 6.00
C ALA A 161 -0.18 -9.90 7.26
N PHE A 162 -0.39 -11.21 7.37
CA PHE A 162 -1.04 -11.84 8.52
C PHE A 162 -0.17 -11.72 9.77
N THR A 163 1.11 -12.10 9.70
CA THR A 163 2.04 -12.04 10.83
C THR A 163 2.16 -10.61 11.36
N VAL A 164 2.35 -9.62 10.49
CA VAL A 164 2.50 -8.23 10.91
C VAL A 164 1.19 -7.66 11.46
N THR A 165 0.05 -7.96 10.84
CA THR A 165 -1.24 -7.46 11.31
C THR A 165 -1.58 -8.02 12.70
N LEU A 166 -1.33 -9.30 12.94
CA LEU A 166 -1.50 -9.91 14.26
C LEU A 166 -0.50 -9.37 15.28
N ALA A 167 0.76 -9.14 14.88
CA ALA A 167 1.76 -8.57 15.78
C ALA A 167 1.41 -7.12 16.23
N VAL A 168 0.77 -6.34 15.36
CA VAL A 168 0.45 -4.93 15.61
C VAL A 168 -0.90 -4.75 16.30
N ALA A 169 -1.90 -5.54 15.94
CA ALA A 169 -3.28 -5.36 16.37
C ALA A 169 -3.83 -6.53 17.22
N ASP A 170 -2.98 -7.50 17.58
CA ASP A 170 -3.34 -8.68 18.39
C ASP A 170 -4.60 -9.39 17.81
N ALA A 171 -5.52 -9.84 18.66
CA ALA A 171 -6.78 -10.46 18.25
C ALA A 171 -7.65 -9.56 17.36
N ALA A 172 -7.61 -8.24 17.54
CA ALA A 172 -8.32 -7.31 16.66
C ALA A 172 -7.75 -7.32 15.23
N GLY A 173 -6.50 -7.75 15.06
CA GLY A 173 -5.87 -7.96 13.75
C GLY A 173 -6.63 -8.94 12.86
N LEU A 174 -7.33 -9.93 13.44
CA LEU A 174 -8.17 -10.84 12.66
C LEU A 174 -9.34 -10.10 11.98
N LEU A 175 -9.98 -9.17 12.68
CA LEU A 175 -11.05 -8.36 12.12
C LEU A 175 -10.53 -7.46 10.99
N VAL A 176 -9.33 -6.90 11.16
CA VAL A 176 -8.67 -6.09 10.13
C VAL A 176 -8.36 -6.92 8.89
N LEU A 177 -7.82 -8.14 9.06
CA LEU A 177 -7.53 -9.05 7.95
C LEU A 177 -8.80 -9.47 7.20
N VAL A 178 -9.88 -9.81 7.93
CA VAL A 178 -11.17 -10.16 7.33
C VAL A 178 -11.74 -8.97 6.56
N ALA A 179 -11.76 -7.78 7.15
CA ALA A 179 -12.24 -6.57 6.48
C ALA A 179 -11.41 -6.26 5.22
N ALA A 180 -10.09 -6.36 5.30
CA ALA A 180 -9.20 -6.14 4.16
C ALA A 180 -9.43 -7.19 3.06
N ALA A 181 -9.58 -8.46 3.42
CA ALA A 181 -9.83 -9.55 2.47
C ALA A 181 -11.18 -9.38 1.78
N LEU A 182 -12.26 -9.14 2.53
CA LEU A 182 -13.60 -8.91 1.97
C LEU A 182 -13.61 -7.70 1.04
N THR A 183 -12.97 -6.61 1.45
CA THR A 183 -12.84 -5.40 0.62
C THR A 183 -12.06 -5.69 -0.66
N THR A 184 -11.01 -6.52 -0.59
CA THR A 184 -10.20 -6.87 -1.76
C THR A 184 -10.96 -7.76 -2.75
N VAL A 185 -11.72 -8.73 -2.25
CA VAL A 185 -12.52 -9.65 -3.08
C VAL A 185 -13.74 -8.97 -3.70
N ALA A 186 -14.28 -7.93 -3.06
CA ALA A 186 -15.40 -7.17 -3.58
C ALA A 186 -15.02 -6.24 -4.75
N LEU A 187 -13.73 -6.04 -5.03
CA LEU A 187 -13.18 -5.22 -6.12
C LEU A 187 -12.89 -6.05 -7.37
#